data_AF-A0A6Y5C4U4-F1
#
_entry.id   AF-A0A6Y5C4U4-F1
#
_cell.length_a   1.000
_cell.length_b   1.000
_cell.length_c   1.000
_cell.angle_alpha   90.00
_cell.angle_beta   90.00
_cell.angle_gamma   90.00
#
_symmetry.space_group_name_H-M   'P 1'
#
loop_
_entity.id
_entity.type
_entity.pdbx_description
1 polymer ?
#
loop_
_entity_poly.entity_id
_entity_poly.type
_entity_poly.pdbx_seq_one_letter_code
_entity_poly.pdbx_strand_id
1 'polypeptide(L)'
;MVIAILIVFSLVYSIGFITPMNSDDYTYALRELSLSSVKMHYLGWSGRVVSDTISTSLLKFFSPHIYNAINSAALTLMVLCWTMIPATLTKSSPSPYVMIFLFFLYFIANPALGQTNFWLVGSANYLWTNMFIAIYILISIYLSN
;
A
#
# COMPACT_ATOMS: atom_id res chain seq x y z
N MET A 1 -14.67 5.88 13.44
CA MET A 1 -13.92 5.22 12.35
C MET A 1 -13.55 6.20 11.24
N VAL A 2 -14.51 6.86 10.59
CA VAL A 2 -14.26 7.80 9.47
C VAL A 2 -13.18 8.85 9.78
N ILE A 3 -13.25 9.51 10.93
CA ILE A 3 -12.24 10.52 11.33
C ILE A 3 -10.83 9.89 11.41
N ALA A 4 -10.70 8.68 11.96
CA ALA A 4 -9.41 8.00 12.05
C ALA A 4 -8.84 7.65 10.67
N ILE A 5 -9.70 7.19 9.74
CA ILE A 5 -9.35 6.95 8.34
C ILE A 5 -8.81 8.23 7.70
N LEU A 6 -9.51 9.35 7.87
CA LEU A 6 -9.08 10.64 7.33
C LEU A 6 -7.75 11.11 7.92
N ILE A 7 -7.55 10.96 9.24
CA ILE A 7 -6.29 11.30 9.90
C ILE A 7 -5.13 10.48 9.33
N VAL A 8 -5.27 9.16 9.27
CA VAL A 8 -4.21 8.26 8.74
C VAL A 8 -3.92 8.62 7.29
N PHE A 9 -4.95 8.74 6.46
CA PHE A 9 -4.80 9.10 5.05
C PHE A 9 -4.07 10.44 4.88
N SER A 10 -4.51 11.48 5.59
CA SER A 10 -3.93 12.83 5.49
C SER A 10 -2.47 12.86 5.93
N LEU A 11 -2.10 12.15 7.00
CA LEU A 11 -0.71 12.10 7.47
C LEU A 11 0.20 11.43 6.42
N VAL A 12 -0.23 10.28 5.90
CA VAL A 12 0.54 9.53 4.89
C VAL A 12 0.64 10.31 3.58
N TYR A 13 -0.48 10.89 3.13
CA TYR A 13 -0.52 11.68 1.91
C TYR A 13 0.36 12.93 2.01
N SER A 14 0.37 13.62 3.14
CA SER A 14 1.19 14.82 3.32
C SER A 14 2.68 14.51 3.14
N ILE A 15 3.13 13.35 3.64
CA ILE A 15 4.52 12.90 3.47
C ILE A 15 4.77 12.44 2.03
N GLY A 16 3.86 11.65 1.46
CA GLY A 16 3.97 11.21 0.06
C GLY A 16 4.01 12.39 -0.93
N PHE A 17 3.22 13.43 -0.67
CA PHE A 17 3.15 14.64 -1.51
C PHE A 17 4.48 15.38 -1.62
N ILE A 18 5.28 15.40 -0.55
CA ILE A 18 6.61 16.02 -0.53
C ILE A 18 7.74 15.04 -0.91
N THR A 19 7.42 13.75 -1.09
CA THR A 19 8.41 12.73 -1.43
C THR A 19 8.71 12.80 -2.94
N PRO A 20 9.96 13.03 -3.35
CA PRO A 20 10.34 13.02 -4.76
C PRO A 20 10.35 11.60 -5.32
N MET A 21 10.33 11.49 -6.66
CA MET A 21 10.58 10.22 -7.33
C MET A 21 12.00 9.73 -7.08
N ASN A 22 12.14 8.42 -6.83
CA ASN A 22 13.44 7.77 -6.67
C ASN A 22 13.92 7.14 -8.00
N SER A 23 15.19 6.73 -8.05
CA SER A 23 15.84 6.20 -9.27
C SER A 23 15.01 5.15 -10.02
N ASP A 24 14.44 4.20 -9.27
CA ASP A 24 13.70 3.09 -9.84
C ASP A 24 12.33 3.55 -10.36
N ASP A 25 11.73 4.58 -9.76
CA ASP A 25 10.46 5.13 -10.21
C ASP A 25 10.58 5.69 -11.64
N TYR A 26 11.71 6.32 -11.99
CA TYR A 26 11.96 6.75 -13.36
C TYR A 26 12.03 5.58 -14.33
N THR A 27 12.73 4.51 -13.94
CA THR A 27 12.85 3.30 -14.77
C THR A 27 11.47 2.69 -15.00
N TYR A 28 10.69 2.50 -13.94
CA TYR A 28 9.35 1.91 -13.99
C TYR A 28 8.32 2.80 -14.70
N ALA A 29 8.42 4.13 -14.61
CA ALA A 29 7.54 5.05 -15.35
C ALA A 29 7.67 4.89 -16.87
N LEU A 30 8.87 4.57 -17.36
CA LEU A 30 9.17 4.41 -18.79
C LEU A 30 8.86 3.00 -19.32
N ARG A 31 8.54 2.03 -18.45
CA ARG A 31 8.30 0.64 -18.89
C ARG A 31 6.99 0.48 -19.64
N GLU A 32 6.96 -0.55 -20.48
CA GLU A 32 5.73 -1.02 -21.13
C GLU A 32 4.96 -2.01 -20.25
N LEU A 33 3.63 -1.90 -20.28
CA LEU A 33 2.68 -2.79 -19.61
C LEU A 33 2.11 -3.87 -20.52
N SER A 34 2.71 -4.07 -21.70
CA SER A 34 2.34 -5.17 -22.58
C SER A 34 2.62 -6.52 -21.90
N LEU A 35 1.80 -7.53 -22.16
CA LEU A 35 1.96 -8.87 -21.55
C LEU A 35 3.36 -9.44 -21.82
N SER A 36 3.91 -9.19 -23.02
CA SER A 36 5.27 -9.56 -23.39
C SER A 36 6.33 -8.86 -22.54
N SER A 37 6.23 -7.53 -22.33
CA SER A 37 7.16 -6.75 -21.50
C SER A 37 7.11 -7.20 -20.03
N VAL A 38 5.90 -7.38 -19.48
CA VAL A 38 5.73 -7.87 -18.09
C VAL A 38 6.32 -9.26 -17.93
N LYS A 39 6.08 -10.17 -18.89
CA LYS A 39 6.66 -11.53 -18.88
C LYS A 39 8.18 -11.50 -18.96
N MET A 40 8.75 -10.67 -19.84
CA MET A 40 10.20 -10.54 -20.00
C MET A 40 10.84 -10.00 -18.72
N HIS A 41 10.24 -8.98 -18.09
CA HIS A 41 10.74 -8.43 -16.83
C HIS A 41 10.68 -9.43 -15.68
N TYR A 42 9.56 -10.16 -15.59
CA TYR A 42 9.37 -11.20 -14.60
C TYR A 42 10.45 -12.28 -14.71
N LEU A 43 10.70 -12.80 -15.92
CA LEU A 43 11.65 -13.89 -16.14
C LEU A 43 13.12 -13.42 -16.13
N GLY A 44 13.40 -12.18 -16.52
CA GLY A 44 14.76 -11.68 -16.70
C GLY A 44 15.36 -10.99 -15.47
N TRP A 45 14.54 -10.40 -14.60
CA TRP A 45 15.05 -9.61 -13.47
C TRP A 45 14.20 -9.71 -12.21
N SER A 46 12.92 -9.33 -12.30
CA SER A 46 12.17 -8.95 -11.10
C SER A 46 11.51 -10.11 -10.37
N GLY A 47 11.05 -11.14 -11.08
CA GLY A 47 10.29 -12.26 -10.50
C GLY A 47 8.97 -11.87 -9.83
N ARG A 48 8.42 -10.67 -10.07
CA ARG A 48 7.23 -10.14 -9.38
C ARG A 48 6.22 -9.56 -10.36
N VAL A 49 5.04 -10.18 -10.49
CA VAL A 49 4.01 -9.64 -11.41
C VAL A 49 3.23 -8.49 -10.77
N VAL A 50 2.71 -8.69 -9.55
CA VAL A 50 1.79 -7.75 -8.89
C VAL A 50 2.45 -6.39 -8.63
N SER A 51 3.62 -6.40 -7.96
CA SER A 51 4.35 -5.17 -7.63
C SER A 51 4.76 -4.38 -8.88
N ASP A 52 5.31 -5.06 -9.89
CA ASP A 52 5.79 -4.39 -11.09
C ASP A 52 4.65 -3.78 -11.90
N THR A 53 3.52 -4.48 -11.98
CA THR A 53 2.34 -3.99 -12.69
C THR A 53 1.75 -2.78 -11.98
N ILE A 54 1.64 -2.80 -10.65
CA ILE A 54 1.08 -1.70 -9.86
C ILE A 54 1.97 -0.46 -9.96
N SER A 55 3.26 -0.59 -9.66
CA SER A 55 4.20 0.53 -9.71
C SER A 55 4.26 1.16 -11.11
N THR A 56 4.42 0.33 -12.15
CA THR A 56 4.43 0.81 -13.55
C THR A 56 3.12 1.50 -13.91
N SER A 57 1.97 0.93 -13.55
CA SER A 57 0.66 1.52 -13.87
C SER A 57 0.45 2.86 -13.17
N LEU A 58 0.80 2.94 -11.88
CA LEU A 58 0.66 4.16 -11.10
C LEU A 58 1.56 5.29 -11.63
N LEU A 59 2.81 4.97 -11.93
CA LEU A 59 3.78 5.93 -12.45
C LEU A 59 3.47 6.40 -13.88
N LYS A 60 2.90 5.51 -14.71
CA LYS A 60 2.67 5.79 -16.12
C LYS A 60 1.38 6.57 -16.38
N PHE A 61 0.33 6.28 -15.63
CA PHE A 61 -1.01 6.81 -15.93
C PHE A 61 -1.45 7.95 -15.02
N PHE A 62 -0.75 8.21 -13.92
CA PHE A 62 -1.17 9.19 -12.93
C PHE A 62 -0.07 10.20 -12.63
N SER A 63 -0.49 11.43 -12.33
CA SER A 63 0.42 12.47 -11.84
C SER A 63 0.91 12.14 -10.43
N PRO A 64 2.02 12.75 -9.97
CA PRO A 64 2.55 12.56 -8.62
C PRO A 64 1.52 12.73 -7.50
N HIS A 65 0.63 13.71 -7.62
CA HIS A 65 -0.39 13.93 -6.62
C HIS A 65 -1.41 12.78 -6.57
N ILE A 66 -1.79 12.24 -7.73
CA ILE A 66 -2.81 11.20 -7.81
C ILE A 66 -2.24 9.85 -7.36
N TYR A 67 -1.07 9.44 -7.85
CA TYR A 67 -0.51 8.15 -7.40
C TYR A 67 -0.16 8.17 -5.92
N ASN A 68 0.28 9.31 -5.35
CA ASN A 68 0.56 9.41 -3.93
C ASN A 68 -0.73 9.33 -3.09
N ALA A 69 -1.84 9.88 -3.58
CA ALA A 69 -3.15 9.70 -2.94
C ALA A 69 -3.58 8.23 -2.97
N ILE A 70 -3.44 7.54 -4.11
CA ILE A 70 -3.76 6.12 -4.23
C ILE A 70 -2.86 5.26 -3.31
N ASN A 71 -1.56 5.54 -3.27
CA ASN A 71 -0.61 4.84 -2.41
C ASN A 71 -0.89 5.08 -0.92
N SER A 72 -1.31 6.30 -0.55
CA SER A 72 -1.73 6.62 0.82
C SER A 72 -3.03 5.92 1.21
N ALA A 73 -3.95 5.77 0.26
CA ALA A 73 -5.15 4.97 0.45
C ALA A 73 -4.80 3.49 0.67
N ALA A 74 -3.78 2.94 0.01
CA ALA A 74 -3.35 1.56 0.21
C ALA A 74 -2.86 1.30 1.65
N LEU A 75 -2.03 2.19 2.22
CA LEU A 75 -1.62 2.10 3.64
C LEU A 75 -2.81 2.27 4.59
N THR A 76 -3.68 3.24 4.31
CA THR A 76 -4.87 3.48 5.13
C THR A 76 -5.79 2.25 5.13
N LEU A 77 -5.99 1.62 3.98
CA LEU A 77 -6.78 0.41 3.82
C LEU A 77 -6.14 -0.78 4.54
N MET A 78 -4.81 -0.95 4.44
CA MET A 78 -4.10 -1.99 5.18
C MET A 78 -4.31 -1.88 6.69
N VAL A 79 -4.16 -0.67 7.26
CA VAL A 79 -4.37 -0.43 8.69
C VAL A 79 -5.84 -0.61 9.08
N LEU A 80 -6.78 -0.23 8.20
CA LEU A 80 -8.20 -0.51 8.40
C LEU A 80 -8.45 -2.01 8.47
N CYS A 81 -7.91 -2.80 7.54
CA CYS A 81 -8.00 -4.27 7.58
C CYS A 81 -7.47 -4.84 8.90
N TRP A 82 -6.30 -4.40 9.35
CA TRP A 82 -5.74 -4.81 10.65
C TRP A 82 -6.64 -4.46 11.83
N THR A 83 -7.37 -3.36 11.76
CA THR A 83 -8.34 -2.96 12.80
C THR A 83 -9.60 -3.83 12.76
N MET A 84 -10.04 -4.22 11.57
CA MET A 84 -11.26 -5.02 11.36
C MET A 84 -11.05 -6.49 11.73
N ILE A 85 -9.88 -7.08 11.42
CA ILE A 85 -9.58 -8.50 11.68
C ILE A 85 -9.93 -8.95 13.12
N PRO A 86 -9.38 -8.34 14.19
CA PRO A 86 -9.71 -8.75 15.55
C PRO A 86 -11.18 -8.49 15.88
N ALA A 87 -11.73 -7.35 15.43
CA ALA A 87 -13.12 -7.01 15.67
C ALA A 87 -14.10 -8.04 15.09
N THR A 88 -13.82 -8.55 13.88
CA THR A 88 -14.59 -9.62 13.24
C THR A 88 -14.46 -10.93 14.01
N LEU A 89 -13.24 -11.32 14.39
CA LEU A 89 -12.98 -12.57 15.15
C LEU A 89 -13.67 -12.57 16.52
N THR A 90 -13.66 -11.44 17.22
CA THR A 90 -14.25 -11.32 18.56
C THR A 90 -15.71 -10.85 18.54
N LYS A 91 -16.31 -10.70 17.35
CA LYS A 91 -17.68 -10.19 17.15
C LYS A 91 -17.94 -8.86 17.87
N SER A 92 -16.91 -8.01 17.93
CA SER A 92 -16.97 -6.69 18.54
C SER A 92 -16.98 -5.58 17.50
N SER A 93 -17.31 -4.36 17.90
CA SER A 93 -17.22 -3.20 17.01
C SER A 93 -15.77 -2.75 16.82
N PRO A 94 -15.33 -2.40 15.59
CA PRO A 94 -13.98 -1.90 15.35
C PRO A 94 -13.79 -0.52 15.99
N SER A 95 -12.67 -0.33 16.70
CA SER A 95 -12.38 0.90 17.43
C SER A 95 -11.49 1.86 16.63
N PRO A 96 -11.85 3.15 16.48
CA PRO A 96 -10.97 4.13 15.85
C PRO A 96 -9.66 4.33 16.63
N TYR A 97 -9.67 4.15 17.95
CA TYR A 97 -8.47 4.28 18.78
C TYR A 97 -7.47 3.17 18.49
N VAL A 98 -7.95 1.94 18.24
CA VAL A 98 -7.11 0.82 17.82
C VAL A 98 -6.48 1.10 16.46
N MET A 99 -7.23 1.65 15.50
CA MET A 99 -6.69 2.03 14.20
C MET A 99 -5.54 3.05 14.31
N ILE A 100 -5.73 4.11 15.10
CA ILE A 100 -4.70 5.13 15.31
C ILE A 100 -3.48 4.54 16.02
N PHE A 101 -3.69 3.70 17.04
CA PHE A 101 -2.60 3.01 17.73
C PHE A 101 -1.80 2.11 16.78
N LEU A 102 -2.47 1.27 15.98
CA LEU A 102 -1.82 0.39 15.02
C LEU A 102 -1.05 1.18 13.95
N PHE A 103 -1.61 2.30 13.47
CA PHE A 103 -0.93 3.19 12.54
C PHE A 103 0.38 3.71 13.13
N PHE A 104 0.36 4.33 14.33
CA PHE A 104 1.57 4.87 14.93
C PHE A 104 2.56 3.78 15.33
N LEU A 105 2.08 2.62 15.78
CA LEU A 105 2.95 1.48 16.06
C LEU A 105 3.70 1.05 14.79
N TYR A 106 2.99 0.88 13.67
CA TYR A 106 3.60 0.57 12.38
C TYR A 106 4.57 1.68 11.92
N PHE A 107 4.15 2.94 12.03
CA PHE A 107 4.90 4.10 11.58
C PHE A 107 6.23 4.26 12.32
N ILE A 108 6.23 4.05 13.64
CA ILE A 108 7.43 4.18 14.49
C ILE A 108 8.30 2.91 14.39
N ALA A 109 7.69 1.72 14.34
CA ALA A 109 8.43 0.47 14.36
C ALA A 109 9.01 0.07 13.00
N ASN A 110 8.61 0.70 11.89
CA ASN A 110 9.15 0.39 10.57
C ASN A 110 10.49 1.12 10.34
N PRO A 111 11.64 0.41 10.35
CA PRO A 111 12.96 1.03 10.27
C PRO A 111 13.28 1.63 8.90
N ALA A 112 12.52 1.27 7.86
CA ALA A 112 12.74 1.70 6.47
C ALA A 112 11.46 2.27 5.87
N LEU A 113 10.71 3.07 6.65
CA LEU A 113 9.41 3.60 6.28
C LEU A 113 9.43 4.32 4.91
N GLY A 114 10.46 5.14 4.66
CA GLY A 114 10.70 5.81 3.38
C GLY A 114 10.69 4.85 2.19
N GLN A 115 11.48 3.78 2.29
CA GLN A 115 11.65 2.81 1.21
C GLN A 115 10.44 1.88 1.05
N THR A 116 9.76 1.56 2.14
CA THR A 116 8.69 0.55 2.15
C THR A 116 7.29 1.13 1.92
N ASN A 117 7.09 2.44 2.06
CA ASN A 117 5.78 3.08 1.95
C ASN A 117 5.74 4.28 1.02
N PHE A 118 6.79 5.12 0.97
CA PHE A 118 6.73 6.40 0.25
C PHE A 118 7.42 6.36 -1.12
N TRP A 119 8.54 5.66 -1.23
CA TRP A 119 9.10 5.28 -2.53
C TRP A 119 8.12 4.36 -3.26
N LEU A 120 7.59 4.76 -4.42
CA LEU A 120 6.45 4.06 -5.02
C LEU A 120 6.77 2.63 -5.49
N VAL A 121 7.90 2.39 -6.16
CA VAL A 121 8.32 1.03 -6.53
C VAL A 121 8.60 0.17 -5.28
N GLY A 122 9.21 0.74 -4.24
CA GLY A 122 9.40 0.06 -2.96
C GLY A 122 8.07 -0.27 -2.27
N SER A 123 7.15 0.69 -2.24
CA SER A 123 5.79 0.55 -1.74
C SER A 123 5.03 -0.57 -2.46
N ALA A 124 5.12 -0.65 -3.79
CA ALA A 124 4.49 -1.74 -4.53
C ALA A 124 5.00 -3.13 -4.11
N ASN A 125 6.25 -3.23 -3.65
CA ASN A 125 6.84 -4.47 -3.17
C ASN A 125 6.43 -4.83 -1.74
N TYR A 126 6.31 -3.85 -0.84
CA TYR A 126 6.14 -4.10 0.59
C TYR A 126 4.77 -3.69 1.12
N LEU A 127 4.27 -2.52 0.74
CA LEU A 127 2.97 -2.04 1.19
C LEU A 127 1.83 -2.75 0.45
N TRP A 128 1.82 -2.70 -0.87
CA TRP A 128 0.68 -3.18 -1.66
C TRP A 128 0.46 -4.68 -1.51
N THR A 129 1.54 -5.46 -1.48
CA THR A 129 1.50 -6.90 -1.25
C THR A 129 0.93 -7.24 0.13
N ASN A 130 1.37 -6.54 1.19
CA ASN A 130 0.82 -6.71 2.54
C ASN A 130 -0.63 -6.24 2.65
N MET A 131 -1.01 -5.17 1.95
CA MET A 131 -2.41 -4.73 1.86
C MET A 131 -3.30 -5.83 1.27
N PHE A 132 -2.90 -6.46 0.16
CA PHE A 132 -3.65 -7.57 -0.41
C PHE A 132 -3.74 -8.78 0.52
N ILE A 133 -2.66 -9.10 1.23
CA ILE A 133 -2.68 -10.17 2.25
C ILE A 133 -3.66 -9.83 3.37
N ALA A 134 -3.67 -8.59 3.87
CA ALA A 134 -4.59 -8.16 4.92
C ALA A 134 -6.06 -8.21 4.47
N ILE A 135 -6.34 -7.80 3.23
CA ILE A 135 -7.67 -7.92 2.61
C ILE A 135 -8.09 -9.38 2.51
N TYR A 136 -7.20 -10.25 1.99
CA TYR A 136 -7.46 -11.68 1.87
C TYR A 136 -7.81 -12.31 3.22
N ILE A 137 -6.99 -12.06 4.26
CA ILE A 137 -7.24 -12.59 5.61
C ILE A 137 -8.59 -12.13 6.15
N LEU A 138 -8.91 -10.83 6.03
CA LEU A 138 -10.19 -10.30 6.50
C LEU A 138 -11.38 -10.95 5.78
N ILE A 139 -11.31 -11.10 4.45
CA ILE A 139 -12.35 -11.77 3.66
C ILE A 139 -12.48 -13.24 4.06
N SER A 140 -11.37 -13.96 4.22
CA SER A 140 -11.38 -15.36 4.64
C SER A 140 -12.06 -15.55 6.00
N ILE A 141 -11.77 -14.67 6.97
CA ILE A 141 -12.43 -14.69 8.28
C ILE A 141 -13.93 -14.46 8.12
N TYR A 142 -14.33 -13.47 7.32
CA TYR A 142 -15.74 -13.15 7.09
C TYR A 142 -16.51 -14.32 6.45
N LEU A 143 -15.89 -15.01 5.49
CA LEU A 143 -16.52 -16.16 4.81
C LEU A 143 -16.54 -17.43 5.67
N SER A 144 -15.69 -17.53 6.69
CA SER A 144 -15.62 -18.68 7.60
C SER A 144 -16.57 -18.62 8.79
N ASN A 145 -17.13 -17.44 9.09
CA ASN A 145 -18.07 -17.19 10.19
C ASN A 145 -19.52 -17.14 9.68
#